data_AF-A2D5P4-F1
#
_entry.id   AF-A2D5P4-F1
#
_cell.length_a   1.000
_cell.length_b   1.000
_cell.length_c   1.000
_cell.angle_alpha   90.00
_cell.angle_beta   90.00
_cell.angle_gamma   90.00
#
_symmetry.space_group_name_H-M   'P 1'
#
loop_
_entity.id
_entity.type
_entity.pdbx_description
1 polymer ?
#
loop_
_entity_poly.entity_id
_entity_poly.type
_entity_poly.pdbx_seq_one_letter_code
_entity_poly.pdbx_strand_id
1 'polypeptide(L)' 'TVITEEFKVPDKMVGFIIGRGGEQISRIQAESGCKIQIAS' A
#
# COMPACT_ATOMS: atom_id res chain seq x y z
N THR A 1 -15.92 12.10 -5.56
CA THR A 1 -14.61 12.62 -6.03
C THR A 1 -13.53 11.71 -5.52
N VAL A 2 -12.53 11.37 -6.34
CA VAL A 2 -11.40 10.54 -5.89
C VAL A 2 -10.46 11.43 -5.07
N ILE A 3 -10.10 10.97 -3.86
CA ILE A 3 -9.14 11.64 -2.98
C ILE A 3 -7.86 10.83 -2.99
N THR A 4 -6.72 11.49 -3.13
CA THR A 4 -5.39 10.88 -3.11
C THR A 4 -4.60 11.47 -1.95
N GLU A 5 -3.99 10.61 -1.16
CA GLU A 5 -3.11 10.99 -0.05
C GLU A 5 -1.73 10.36 -0.25
N GLU A 6 -0.69 11.12 0.05
CA GLU A 6 0.70 10.65 -0.04
C GLU A 6 1.28 10.45 1.36
N PHE A 7 1.86 9.27 1.58
CA PHE A 7 2.51 8.91 2.84
C PHE A 7 3.97 8.59 2.60
N LYS A 8 4.87 9.28 3.32
CA LYS A 8 6.30 8.96 3.30
C LYS A 8 6.57 7.79 4.23
N VAL A 9 7.15 6.73 3.66
CA VAL A 9 7.55 5.54 4.40
C VAL A 9 9.03 5.26 4.14
N PRO A 10 9.83 4.89 5.15
CA PRO A 10 11.19 4.42 4.94
C PRO A 10 11.23 3.18 4.05
N ASP A 11 12.20 3.10 3.15
CA ASP A 11 12.34 2.03 2.16
C ASP A 11 12.35 0.64 2.80
N LYS A 12 13.03 0.51 3.95
CA LYS A 12 13.10 -0.74 4.72
C LYS A 12 11.73 -1.27 5.17
N MET A 13 10.71 -0.40 5.22
CA MET A 13 9.36 -0.76 5.65
C MET A 13 8.45 -1.16 4.49
N VAL A 14 8.82 -0.85 3.24
CA VAL A 14 8.02 -1.13 2.04
C VAL A 14 7.71 -2.62 1.91
N GLY A 15 8.70 -3.48 2.15
CA GLY A 15 8.50 -4.93 2.10
C GLY A 15 7.46 -5.46 3.09
N PHE A 16 7.34 -4.83 4.27
CA PHE A 16 6.33 -5.20 5.27
C PHE A 16 4.92 -4.80 4.86
N ILE A 17 4.79 -3.65 4.17
CA ILE A 17 3.50 -3.17 3.63
C ILE A 17 3.03 -4.08 2.49
N ILE A 18 3.93 -4.48 1.60
CA ILE A 18 3.61 -5.36 0.46
C ILE A 18 3.27 -6.77 0.97
N GLY A 19 4.05 -7.32 1.89
CA GLY A 19 3.95 -8.70 2.33
C GLY A 19 4.46 -9.70 1.29
N ARG A 20 4.50 -10.99 1.66
CA ARG A 20 4.99 -12.05 0.76
C ARG A 20 4.06 -12.17 -0.45
N GLY A 21 4.61 -11.99 -1.65
CA GLY A 21 3.83 -12.09 -2.89
C GLY A 21 2.73 -11.02 -3.04
N GLY A 22 2.76 -9.93 -2.26
CA GLY A 22 1.74 -8.89 -2.30
C GLY A 22 0.49 -9.17 -1.45
N GLU A 23 0.49 -10.22 -0.62
CA GLU A 23 -0.69 -10.62 0.18
C GLU A 23 -1.23 -9.49 1.06
N GLN A 24 -0.36 -8.77 1.77
CA GLN A 24 -0.80 -7.73 2.71
C GLN A 24 -1.36 -6.51 1.98
N ILE A 25 -0.68 -6.01 0.95
CA ILE A 25 -1.19 -4.86 0.19
C ILE A 25 -2.50 -5.21 -0.54
N SER A 26 -2.64 -6.43 -1.06
CA SER A 26 -3.91 -6.90 -1.65
C SER A 26 -5.03 -6.95 -0.62
N ARG A 27 -4.76 -7.47 0.58
CA ARG A 27 -5.73 -7.50 1.67
C ARG A 27 -6.16 -6.10 2.11
N ILE A 28 -5.20 -5.18 2.31
CA ILE A 28 -5.49 -3.81 2.72
C ILE A 28 -6.35 -3.10 1.67
N GLN A 29 -6.05 -3.25 0.38
CA GLN A 29 -6.87 -2.68 -0.70
C GLN A 29 -8.28 -3.26 -0.74
N ALA A 30 -8.42 -4.58 -0.53
CA ALA A 30 -9.73 -5.24 -0.51
C ALA A 30 -10.58 -4.80 0.70
N GLU A 31 -9.98 -4.67 1.88
CA GLU A 31 -10.65 -4.25 3.12
C GLU A 31 -11.02 -2.77 3.11
N SER A 32 -10.15 -1.91 2.59
CA SER A 32 -10.37 -0.45 2.55
C SER A 32 -11.19 0.02 1.34
N GLY A 33 -11.25 -0.78 0.26
CA GLY A 33 -11.75 -0.33 -1.03
C GLY A 33 -10.87 0.72 -1.72
N CYS A 34 -9.69 1.00 -1.18
CA CYS A 34 -8.74 1.96 -1.72
C CYS A 34 -7.79 1.28 -2.71
N LYS A 35 -7.23 2.09 -3.61
CA LYS A 35 -6.11 1.68 -4.47
C LYS A 35 -4.82 2.23 -3.89
N ILE A 36 -3.87 1.35 -3.60
CA ILE A 36 -2.56 1.69 -3.05
C ILE A 36 -1.52 1.54 -4.14
N GLN A 37 -0.69 2.57 -4.32
CA GLN A 37 0.43 2.57 -5.25
C GLN A 37 1.70 2.93 -4.51
N ILE A 38 2.76 2.17 -4.74
CA ILE A 38 4.08 2.47 -4.20
C ILE A 38 4.89 3.09 -5.34
N ALA A 39 5.24 4.36 -5.17
CA ALA A 39 6.18 5.05 -6.02
C ALA A 39 7.57 4.98 -5.38
N SER A 40 8.59 4.73 -6.20
CA SER A 40 10.01 4.81 -5.84
C SER A 40 10.49 6.25 -5.83
#